data_AF-A0A956R5Q6-F1
#
_entry.id   AF-A0A956R5Q6-F1
#
_cell.length_a   1.000
_cell.length_b   1.000
_cell.length_c   1.000
_cell.angle_alpha   90.00
_cell.angle_beta   90.00
_cell.angle_gamma   90.00
#
_symmetry.space_group_name_H-M   'P 1'
#
loop_
_entity.id
_entity.type
_entity.pdbx_description
1 polymer ?
#
loop_
_entity_poly.entity_id
_entity_poly.type
_entity_poly.pdbx_seq_one_letter_code
_entity_poly.pdbx_strand_id
1 'polypeptide(L)' 'PLRWADQALPAVRHVFTHRIWQLRPCVGRARRKPQWEHAEGERQCFIAPGERPSGGLPRVTQKLLERIGWAAPEPG' A
#
# COMPACT_ATOMS: atom_id res chain seq x y z
N PRO A 1 13.68 -7.24 11.92
CA PRO A 1 12.40 -7.99 11.93
C PRO A 1 11.22 -7.09 11.53
N LEU A 2 10.32 -7.62 10.70
CA LEU A 2 9.03 -7.02 10.39
C LEU A 2 8.07 -7.26 11.57
N ARG A 3 7.33 -6.24 11.99
CA ARG A 3 6.28 -6.33 13.02
C ARG A 3 4.95 -5.88 12.42
N TRP A 4 3.95 -6.75 12.42
CA TRP A 4 2.61 -6.42 11.96
C TRP A 4 1.86 -5.60 13.00
N ALA A 5 0.98 -4.72 12.54
CA ALA A 5 0.03 -4.04 13.41
C ALA A 5 -1.15 -4.98 13.69
N ASP A 6 -1.56 -5.07 14.96
CA ASP A 6 -2.68 -5.93 15.38
C ASP A 6 -4.06 -5.32 15.04
N GLN A 7 -4.09 -4.05 14.65
CA GLN A 7 -5.33 -3.36 14.32
C GLN A 7 -5.88 -3.82 12.96
N ALA A 8 -7.06 -4.43 12.99
CA ALA A 8 -7.81 -4.73 11.78
C ALA A 8 -8.39 -3.44 11.18
N LEU A 9 -7.99 -3.13 9.94
CA LEU A 9 -8.51 -1.98 9.20
C LEU A 9 -9.81 -2.35 8.44
N PRO A 10 -10.75 -1.40 8.29
CA PRO A 10 -12.00 -1.67 7.60
C PRO A 10 -11.74 -2.04 6.13
N ALA A 11 -12.56 -2.94 5.59
CA ALA A 11 -12.39 -3.42 4.22
C ALA A 11 -12.69 -2.34 3.17
N VAL A 12 -11.99 -2.41 2.06
CA VAL A 12 -12.22 -1.63 0.84
C VAL A 12 -12.98 -2.51 -0.15
N ARG A 13 -14.04 -1.96 -0.75
CA ARG A 13 -14.77 -2.61 -1.85
C ARG A 13 -14.22 -2.14 -3.20
N HIS A 14 -13.91 -3.08 -4.07
CA HIS A 14 -13.48 -2.80 -5.44
C HIS A 14 -14.18 -3.76 -6.40
N VAL A 15 -14.68 -3.23 -7.53
CA VAL A 15 -15.25 -4.06 -8.58
C VAL A 15 -14.16 -4.33 -9.59
N PHE A 16 -13.89 -5.61 -9.83
CA PHE A 16 -12.99 -6.04 -10.88
C PHE A 16 -13.78 -6.89 -11.86
N THR A 17 -13.97 -6.39 -13.08
CA THR A 17 -14.88 -6.94 -14.10
C THR A 17 -16.31 -7.08 -13.56
N HIS A 18 -16.76 -8.30 -13.28
CA HIS A 18 -18.11 -8.65 -12.81
C HIS A 18 -18.12 -9.14 -11.35
N ARG A 19 -16.99 -9.02 -10.63
CA ARG A 19 -16.86 -9.49 -9.23
C ARG A 19 -16.58 -8.34 -8.28
N ILE A 20 -17.19 -8.41 -7.10
CA ILE A 20 -16.90 -7.49 -6.00
C ILE A 20 -15.83 -8.12 -5.11
N TRP A 21 -14.72 -7.43 -4.97
CA TRP A 21 -13.62 -7.79 -4.08
C TRP A 21 -13.74 -6.99 -2.78
N GLN A 22 -13.56 -7.66 -1.65
CA GLN A 22 -13.40 -7.05 -0.34
C GLN A 22 -11.96 -7.25 0.12
N LEU A 23 -11.21 -6.15 0.25
CA LEU A 23 -9.79 -6.16 0.53
C LEU A 23 -9.51 -5.44 1.84
N ARG A 24 -8.67 -6.01 2.71
CA ARG A 24 -8.20 -5.35 3.94
C ARG A 24 -6.70 -5.08 3.82
N PRO A 25 -6.23 -3.85 4.01
CA PRO A 25 -4.81 -3.58 4.07
C PRO A 25 -4.22 -4.14 5.37
N CYS A 26 -3.06 -4.78 5.26
CA CYS A 26 -2.24 -5.19 6.40
C CYS A 26 -1.06 -4.23 6.53
N VAL A 27 -0.90 -3.62 7.70
CA VAL A 27 0.17 -2.64 7.95
C VAL A 27 1.23 -3.29 8.82
N GLY A 28 2.50 -3.10 8.45
CA GLY A 28 3.64 -3.57 9.22
C GLY A 28 4.75 -2.53 9.28
N ARG A 29 5.60 -2.63 10.30
CA ARG A 29 6.79 -1.79 10.51
C ARG A 29 8.03 -2.67 10.46
N ALA A 30 8.99 -2.29 9.62
CA ALA A 30 10.28 -2.95 9.54
C ALA A 30 11.38 -2.02 10.03
N ARG A 31 12.31 -2.53 10.84
CA ARG A 31 13.50 -1.77 11.29
C ARG A 31 14.57 -1.57 10.21
N ARG A 32 14.53 -2.42 9.17
CA ARG A 32 15.44 -2.38 8.03
C ARG A 32 14.60 -2.51 6.77
N LYS A 33 15.13 -2.01 5.66
CA LYS A 33 14.53 -2.19 4.33
C LYS A 33 14.31 -3.70 4.08
N PRO A 34 13.08 -4.14 3.82
CA PRO A 34 12.82 -5.54 3.51
C PRO A 34 13.51 -5.94 2.21
N GLN A 35 14.15 -7.10 2.21
CA GLN A 35 14.65 -7.75 1.01
C GLN A 35 13.65 -8.84 0.65
N TRP A 36 13.11 -8.78 -0.58
CA TRP A 36 12.16 -9.76 -1.07
C TRP A 36 12.91 -10.72 -1.99
N GLU A 37 12.97 -12.00 -1.61
CA GLU A 37 13.79 -13.02 -2.30
C GLU A 37 13.38 -13.27 -3.77
N HIS A 38 12.15 -12.88 -4.15
CA HIS A 38 11.60 -13.05 -5.51
C HIS A 38 11.29 -11.73 -6.22
N ALA A 39 11.79 -10.61 -5.70
CA ALA A 39 11.70 -9.37 -6.44
C ALA A 39 12.86 -9.33 -7.44
N GLU A 40 12.60 -9.74 -8.67
CA GLU A 40 13.54 -9.51 -9.77
C GLU A 40 13.96 -8.04 -9.75
N GLY A 41 15.28 -7.84 -9.78
CA GLY A 41 15.91 -6.53 -9.68
C GLY A 41 15.23 -5.52 -10.60
N GLU A 42 15.09 -4.28 -10.10
CA GLU A 42 14.53 -3.09 -10.76
C GLU A 42 13.02 -2.82 -10.60
N ARG A 43 12.19 -3.75 -10.09
CA ARG A 43 10.73 -3.50 -9.98
C ARG A 43 10.22 -3.05 -8.61
N GLN A 44 11.09 -2.52 -7.75
CA GLN A 44 10.69 -2.02 -6.44
C GLN A 44 11.12 -0.58 -6.23
N CYS A 45 10.16 0.27 -5.85
CA CYS A 45 10.42 1.61 -5.34
C CYS A 45 9.89 1.73 -3.91
N PHE A 46 10.60 2.49 -3.10
CA PHE A 46 10.11 2.96 -1.80
C PHE A 46 9.65 4.38 -2.03
N ILE A 47 8.41 4.67 -1.69
CA ILE A 47 7.78 5.98 -1.83
C ILE A 47 7.47 6.54 -0.45
N ALA A 48 7.65 7.85 -0.27
CA ALA A 48 7.23 8.54 0.93
C ALA A 48 5.70 8.58 1.05
N PRO A 49 5.15 8.83 2.26
CA PRO A 49 3.72 9.08 2.43
C PRO A 49 3.20 10.17 1.47
N GLY A 50 2.23 9.79 0.64
CA GLY A 50 1.60 10.60 -0.40
C GLY A 50 2.44 10.95 -1.63
N GLU A 51 3.66 10.46 -1.73
CA GLU A 51 4.46 10.57 -2.96
C GLU A 51 3.90 9.65 -4.05
N ARG A 52 3.63 10.17 -5.25
CA ARG A 52 3.12 9.35 -6.35
C ARG A 52 4.26 8.82 -7.22
N PRO A 53 4.32 7.50 -7.50
CA PRO A 53 5.28 6.96 -8.46
C PRO A 53 4.97 7.45 -9.87
N SER A 54 6.00 7.56 -10.72
CA SER A 54 5.91 8.10 -12.10
C SER A 54 4.95 7.31 -13.01
N GLY A 55 4.74 6.02 -12.76
CA GLY A 55 3.77 5.17 -13.48
C GLY A 55 2.34 5.25 -12.94
N GLY A 56 2.09 6.05 -11.90
CA GLY A 56 0.80 6.09 -11.21
C GLY A 56 0.54 4.85 -10.36
N LEU A 57 -0.62 4.85 -9.70
CA LEU A 57 -1.08 3.76 -8.83
C LEU A 57 -2.41 3.23 -9.35
N PRO A 58 -2.62 1.90 -9.44
CA PRO A 58 -3.93 1.33 -9.73
C PRO A 58 -4.99 1.82 -8.73
N ARG A 59 -6.23 2.01 -9.18
CA ARG A 59 -7.30 2.57 -8.35
C ARG A 59 -7.55 1.75 -7.07
N VAL A 60 -7.43 0.42 -7.14
CA VAL A 60 -7.56 -0.44 -5.95
C VAL A 60 -6.46 -0.17 -4.93
N THR A 61 -5.22 0.04 -5.37
CA THR A 61 -4.08 0.38 -4.52
C THR A 61 -4.27 1.75 -3.87
N GLN A 62 -4.74 2.75 -4.62
CA GLN A 62 -5.06 4.07 -4.06
C GLN A 62 -6.06 3.97 -2.91
N LYS A 63 -7.18 3.25 -3.10
CA LYS A 63 -8.19 3.08 -2.04
C LYS A 63 -7.64 2.38 -0.79
N LEU A 64 -6.72 1.43 -0.97
CA LEU A 64 -6.06 0.75 0.16
C LEU A 64 -5.11 1.69 0.89
N LEU A 65 -4.35 2.51 0.15
CA LEU A 65 -3.43 3.50 0.71
C LEU A 65 -4.17 4.61 1.48
N GLU A 66 -5.27 5.14 0.92
CA GLU A 66 -6.17 6.08 1.61
C GLU A 66 -6.65 5.49 2.95
N ARG A 67 -6.97 4.19 2.98
CA ARG A 67 -7.46 3.50 4.19
C ARG A 67 -6.43 3.37 5.30
N ILE A 68 -5.14 3.40 4.97
CA ILE A 68 -4.04 3.38 5.95
C ILE A 68 -3.53 4.78 6.30
N GLY A 69 -4.22 5.84 5.86
CA GLY A 69 -3.81 7.23 6.11
C GLY A 69 -2.59 7.65 5.29
N TRP A 70 -2.37 7.03 4.13
CA TRP A 70 -1.34 7.46 3.18
C TRP A 70 -1.83 8.74 2.48
N ALA A 71 -1.69 9.87 3.15
CA ALA A 71 -1.90 11.20 2.58
C ALA A 71 -0.53 11.88 2.36
N ALA A 72 -0.46 12.75 1.36
CA ALA A 72 0.69 13.64 1.19
C ALA A 72 0.76 14.60 2.38
N PRO A 73 1.96 15.04 2.81
CA PRO A 73 2.01 16.30 3.54
C PRO A 73 1.33 17.35 2.66
N GLU A 74 0.34 18.04 3.23
CA GLU A 74 -0.29 19.20 2.60
C GLU A 74 0.81 20.14 2.07
N PRO A 75 0.73 20.64 0.83
CA PRO A 75 1.66 21.67 0.38
C PRO A 75 1.43 22.92 1.24
N GLY A 76 2.42 23.25 2.07
CA GLY A 76 2.53 24.54 2.74
C GLY A 76 3.03 25.63 1.82
#